data_AF-A0AAN5K7K8-F1
#
_entry.id   AF-A0AAN5K7K8-F1
#
_cell.length_a   1.000
_cell.length_b   1.000
_cell.length_c   1.000
_cell.angle_alpha   90.00
_cell.angle_beta   90.00
_cell.angle_gamma   90.00
#
_symmetry.space_group_name_H-M   'P 1'
#
loop_
_entity.id
_entity.type
_entity.pdbx_description
1 polymer ?
#
loop_
_entity_poly.entity_id
_entity_poly.type
_entity_poly.pdbx_seq_one_letter_code
_entity_poly.pdbx_strand_id
1 'polypeptide(L)'
;WSGSLNAPDATVSMTDTQWSMNGNSTAGNMKLNRTIVGFNGGTSPFTTLTTDNLDAVQSAFVMRTDLNKADKLVINKSATGHDNSIWVNFLKKPSNKDTLDIPLVSAPEATADNLFRASTRVVGFSDVTPILSVRKEDGKKEWVLDGYQVARNDGQGKAAATFMHISYNNFITEVNNLNKRMGDLRDINGEAGTWVRLLNGSGSADGGFTDHYTLLQMGADRKHELGSMDLFTGVMATYTDTDASADLYSGKTKSWGGGFYASGLFRSGAYFD
;
A
#
# COMPACT_ATOMS: atom_id res chain seq x y z
N TRP A 1 2.18 9.76 -10.94
CA TRP A 1 2.06 9.49 -12.38
C TRP A 1 0.66 9.02 -12.68
N SER A 2 0.03 9.51 -13.75
CA SER A 2 -1.26 9.00 -14.22
C SER A 2 -1.15 8.60 -15.67
N GLY A 3 -1.63 7.40 -15.99
CA GLY A 3 -1.53 6.84 -17.33
C GLY A 3 -1.52 5.32 -17.31
N SER A 4 -1.68 4.71 -18.47
CA SER A 4 -1.40 3.30 -18.69
C SER A 4 0.06 3.09 -19.09
N LEU A 5 0.61 1.94 -18.73
CA LEU A 5 1.97 1.53 -19.07
C LEU A 5 1.90 0.41 -20.11
N ASN A 6 2.47 0.56 -21.30
CA ASN A 6 2.62 -0.55 -22.25
C ASN A 6 4.09 -0.78 -22.54
N ALA A 7 4.72 -1.64 -21.75
CA ALA A 7 6.16 -1.84 -21.80
C ALA A 7 6.54 -3.32 -21.54
N PRO A 8 6.03 -4.27 -22.34
CA PRO A 8 6.04 -5.71 -22.05
C PRO A 8 7.44 -6.32 -21.88
N ASP A 9 8.48 -5.70 -22.47
CA ASP A 9 9.87 -6.16 -22.37
C ASP A 9 10.76 -5.23 -21.52
N ALA A 10 10.21 -4.09 -21.05
CA ALA A 10 10.98 -3.07 -20.36
C ALA A 10 11.15 -3.37 -18.87
N THR A 11 12.16 -2.73 -18.27
CA THR A 11 12.30 -2.63 -16.82
C THR A 11 11.79 -1.27 -16.35
N VAL A 12 10.85 -1.27 -15.41
CA VAL A 12 10.21 -0.09 -14.84
C VAL A 12 10.43 -0.09 -13.34
N SER A 13 10.97 0.99 -12.79
CA SER A 13 11.21 1.14 -11.36
C SER A 13 10.50 2.38 -10.84
N MET A 14 9.71 2.21 -9.79
CA MET A 14 9.00 3.31 -9.12
C MET A 14 9.33 3.29 -7.64
N THR A 15 9.60 4.46 -7.08
CA THR A 15 9.88 4.62 -5.64
C THR A 15 9.17 5.85 -5.13
N ASP A 16 8.55 5.77 -3.95
CA ASP A 16 7.81 6.89 -3.34
C ASP A 16 6.76 7.51 -4.28
N THR A 17 6.13 6.66 -5.11
CA THR A 17 5.28 7.09 -6.22
C THR A 17 3.81 6.78 -5.96
N GLN A 18 2.93 7.67 -6.39
CA GLN A 18 1.51 7.35 -6.59
C GLN A 18 1.25 7.19 -8.08
N TRP A 19 0.84 5.99 -8.48
CA TRP A 19 0.47 5.67 -9.86
C TRP A 19 -1.04 5.51 -9.99
N SER A 20 -1.68 6.45 -10.67
CA SER A 20 -3.05 6.33 -11.18
C SER A 20 -3.03 5.57 -12.51
N MET A 21 -3.30 4.28 -12.47
CA MET A 21 -3.28 3.44 -13.66
C MET A 21 -4.61 3.51 -14.40
N ASN A 22 -4.67 4.30 -15.47
CA ASN A 22 -5.93 4.66 -16.15
C ASN A 22 -6.40 3.62 -17.19
N GLY A 23 -5.76 2.46 -17.27
CA GLY A 23 -6.10 1.42 -18.21
C GLY A 23 -5.16 0.23 -18.11
N ASN A 24 -5.45 -0.81 -18.90
CA ASN A 24 -4.66 -2.03 -18.88
C ASN A 24 -3.18 -1.70 -19.12
N SER A 25 -2.33 -2.35 -18.35
CA SER A 25 -0.91 -2.04 -18.34
C SER A 25 -0.04 -3.29 -18.32
N THR A 26 1.11 -3.24 -18.97
CA THR A 26 2.07 -4.33 -19.11
C THR A 26 3.49 -3.85 -18.79
N ALA A 27 4.27 -4.69 -18.11
CA ALA A 27 5.70 -4.46 -17.87
C ALA A 27 6.49 -5.78 -17.87
N GLY A 28 7.66 -5.82 -18.48
CA GLY A 28 8.54 -6.99 -18.38
C GLY A 28 9.02 -7.21 -16.95
N ASN A 29 9.78 -6.24 -16.43
CA ASN A 29 10.26 -6.24 -15.06
C ASN A 29 9.75 -4.99 -14.35
N MET A 30 9.05 -5.15 -13.25
CA MET A 30 8.54 -4.04 -12.44
C MET A 30 9.15 -4.08 -11.05
N LYS A 31 9.76 -2.97 -10.63
CA LYS A 31 10.27 -2.77 -9.27
C LYS A 31 9.51 -1.65 -8.58
N LEU A 32 8.86 -1.96 -7.46
CA LEU A 32 8.09 -1.02 -6.67
C LEU A 32 8.66 -0.91 -5.27
N ASN A 33 8.84 0.31 -4.77
CA ASN A 33 9.30 0.55 -3.41
C ASN A 33 8.55 1.74 -2.80
N ARG A 34 7.68 1.52 -1.82
CA ARG A 34 6.85 2.59 -1.24
C ARG A 34 5.99 3.29 -2.30
N THR A 35 5.47 2.50 -3.23
CA THR A 35 4.61 2.97 -4.33
C THR A 35 3.19 2.47 -4.12
N ILE A 36 2.23 3.35 -4.34
CA ILE A 36 0.80 3.00 -4.38
C ILE A 36 0.34 2.97 -5.84
N VAL A 37 -0.20 1.84 -6.27
CA VAL A 37 -0.77 1.62 -7.60
C VAL A 37 -2.29 1.59 -7.48
N GLY A 38 -2.95 2.66 -7.92
CA GLY A 38 -4.41 2.76 -7.96
C GLY A 38 -4.93 2.39 -9.33
N PHE A 39 -5.80 1.39 -9.40
CA PHE A 39 -6.49 1.03 -10.62
C PHE A 39 -7.61 2.05 -10.89
N ASN A 40 -7.50 2.77 -12.00
CA ASN A 40 -8.36 3.91 -12.32
C ASN A 40 -8.88 3.91 -13.76
N GLY A 41 -8.78 2.78 -14.47
CA GLY A 41 -9.38 2.63 -15.80
C GLY A 41 -10.89 2.37 -15.73
N GLY A 42 -11.45 1.84 -16.82
CA GLY A 42 -12.86 1.41 -16.84
C GLY A 42 -13.19 0.35 -15.77
N THR A 43 -14.48 0.18 -15.49
CA THR A 43 -15.03 -0.90 -14.64
C THR A 43 -15.84 -1.93 -15.46
N SER A 44 -16.02 -1.66 -16.75
CA SER A 44 -16.71 -2.53 -17.72
C SER A 44 -15.98 -2.50 -19.07
N PRO A 45 -14.80 -3.15 -19.19
CA PRO A 45 -14.19 -4.06 -18.22
C PRO A 45 -13.36 -3.36 -17.15
N PHE A 46 -13.14 -4.04 -16.02
CA PHE A 46 -12.13 -3.67 -15.02
C PHE A 46 -10.71 -3.78 -15.59
N THR A 47 -9.77 -3.12 -14.91
CA THR A 47 -8.41 -2.91 -15.39
C THR A 47 -7.45 -4.00 -14.90
N THR A 48 -6.52 -4.42 -15.76
CA THR A 48 -5.49 -5.41 -15.43
C THR A 48 -4.08 -4.82 -15.55
N LEU A 49 -3.25 -5.06 -14.53
CA LEU A 49 -1.80 -4.87 -14.58
C LEU A 49 -1.14 -6.24 -14.74
N THR A 50 -0.41 -6.44 -15.84
CA THR A 50 0.33 -7.67 -16.11
C THR A 50 1.82 -7.40 -16.08
N THR A 51 2.58 -8.23 -15.36
CA THR A 51 4.04 -8.20 -15.43
C THR A 51 4.64 -9.59 -15.44
N ASP A 52 5.81 -9.74 -16.04
CA ASP A 52 6.54 -11.01 -15.95
C ASP A 52 7.22 -11.14 -14.60
N ASN A 53 8.00 -10.13 -14.18
CA ASN A 53 8.73 -10.14 -12.93
C ASN A 53 8.35 -8.92 -12.08
N LEU A 54 7.87 -9.15 -10.86
CA LEU A 54 7.57 -8.10 -9.88
C LEU A 54 8.49 -8.22 -8.66
N ASP A 55 9.24 -7.17 -8.36
CA ASP A 55 9.91 -6.95 -7.07
C ASP A 55 9.21 -5.79 -6.35
N ALA A 56 8.35 -6.10 -5.39
CA ALA A 56 7.54 -5.11 -4.69
C ALA A 56 7.85 -5.10 -3.19
N VAL A 57 8.27 -3.94 -2.69
CA VAL A 57 8.59 -3.73 -1.28
C VAL A 57 7.75 -2.59 -0.74
N GLN A 58 7.06 -2.82 0.36
CA GLN A 58 6.28 -1.79 1.05
C GLN A 58 5.37 -1.00 0.10
N SER A 59 4.75 -1.69 -0.86
CA SER A 59 3.91 -1.07 -1.90
C SER A 59 2.45 -1.47 -1.73
N ALA A 60 1.52 -0.71 -2.29
CA ALA A 60 0.10 -1.05 -2.24
C ALA A 60 -0.53 -1.08 -3.61
N PHE A 61 -1.54 -1.93 -3.74
CA PHE A 61 -2.39 -2.03 -4.92
C PHE A 61 -3.83 -1.75 -4.49
N VAL A 62 -4.43 -0.70 -5.04
CA VAL A 62 -5.80 -0.29 -4.73
C VAL A 62 -6.70 -0.70 -5.88
N MET A 63 -7.38 -1.82 -5.70
CA MET A 63 -8.26 -2.45 -6.68
C MET A 63 -9.71 -2.09 -6.41
N ARG A 64 -10.53 -2.01 -7.45
CA ARG A 64 -11.98 -1.77 -7.31
C ARG A 64 -12.74 -3.06 -7.62
N THR A 65 -13.89 -3.24 -6.98
CA THR A 65 -14.78 -4.38 -7.22
C THR A 65 -16.24 -3.95 -7.23
N ASP A 66 -17.05 -4.56 -8.08
CA ASP A 66 -18.51 -4.43 -8.08
C ASP A 66 -19.23 -5.61 -7.40
N LEU A 67 -18.48 -6.41 -6.62
CA LEU A 67 -18.85 -7.67 -5.95
C LEU A 67 -18.94 -8.89 -6.87
N ASN A 68 -18.78 -8.73 -8.18
CA ASN A 68 -18.76 -9.83 -9.14
C ASN A 68 -17.42 -9.92 -9.88
N LYS A 69 -16.87 -8.76 -10.27
CA LYS A 69 -15.57 -8.62 -10.93
C LYS A 69 -14.75 -7.56 -10.22
N ALA A 70 -13.44 -7.60 -10.45
CA ALA A 70 -12.52 -6.62 -9.92
C ALA A 70 -11.40 -6.30 -10.89
N ASP A 71 -10.68 -5.21 -10.58
CA ASP A 71 -9.35 -4.98 -11.11
C ASP A 71 -8.40 -6.14 -10.72
N LYS A 72 -7.37 -6.42 -11.54
CA LYS A 72 -6.49 -7.59 -11.35
C LYS A 72 -5.00 -7.26 -11.52
N LEU A 73 -4.17 -7.84 -10.65
CA LEU A 73 -2.71 -7.92 -10.83
C LEU A 73 -2.32 -9.33 -11.28
N VAL A 74 -1.57 -9.45 -12.36
CA VAL A 74 -1.10 -10.72 -12.92
C VAL A 74 0.42 -10.71 -13.02
N ILE A 75 1.06 -11.69 -12.40
CA ILE A 75 2.52 -11.87 -12.38
C ILE A 75 2.85 -13.23 -12.99
N ASN A 76 3.56 -13.26 -14.11
CA ASN A 76 3.71 -14.49 -14.90
C ASN A 76 4.89 -15.36 -14.47
N LYS A 77 6.04 -14.76 -14.11
CA LYS A 77 7.32 -15.48 -13.96
C LYS A 77 7.90 -15.44 -12.56
N SER A 78 8.02 -14.26 -11.92
CA SER A 78 8.54 -14.17 -10.55
C SER A 78 7.90 -13.04 -9.75
N ALA A 79 7.59 -13.29 -8.49
CA ALA A 79 7.09 -12.29 -7.55
C ALA A 79 7.92 -12.33 -6.27
N THR A 80 8.62 -11.24 -5.96
CA THR A 80 9.53 -11.09 -4.82
C THR A 80 9.31 -9.78 -4.07
N GLY A 81 10.00 -9.62 -2.95
CA GLY A 81 9.88 -8.46 -2.06
C GLY A 81 9.08 -8.82 -0.81
N HIS A 82 8.48 -7.83 -0.15
CA HIS A 82 7.77 -8.03 1.11
C HIS A 82 6.87 -6.84 1.49
N ASP A 83 5.93 -7.09 2.40
CA ASP A 83 5.07 -6.08 3.04
C ASP A 83 4.21 -5.28 2.08
N ASN A 84 3.60 -5.93 1.09
CA ASN A 84 2.69 -5.26 0.17
C ASN A 84 1.23 -5.41 0.61
N SER A 85 0.44 -4.35 0.46
CA SER A 85 -0.96 -4.33 0.88
C SER A 85 -1.92 -4.27 -0.32
N ILE A 86 -2.97 -5.08 -0.28
CA ILE A 86 -4.07 -5.03 -1.22
C ILE A 86 -5.23 -4.28 -0.56
N TRP A 87 -5.58 -3.15 -1.15
CA TRP A 87 -6.74 -2.37 -0.78
C TRP A 87 -7.86 -2.65 -1.78
N VAL A 88 -9.08 -2.75 -1.26
CA VAL A 88 -10.26 -3.01 -2.10
C VAL A 88 -11.26 -1.90 -1.90
N ASN A 89 -11.53 -1.15 -2.97
CA ASN A 89 -12.64 -0.22 -3.05
C ASN A 89 -13.89 -0.96 -3.52
N PHE A 90 -14.78 -1.26 -2.58
CA PHE A 90 -16.07 -1.88 -2.85
C PHE A 90 -17.01 -0.83 -3.44
N LEU A 91 -17.19 -0.85 -4.77
CA LEU A 91 -18.04 0.11 -5.50
C LEU A 91 -19.52 -0.07 -5.18
N LYS A 92 -19.89 -1.26 -4.69
CA LYS A 92 -21.18 -1.56 -4.08
C LYS A 92 -20.92 -2.07 -2.67
N LYS A 93 -21.76 -1.66 -1.72
CA LYS A 93 -21.64 -2.13 -0.34
C LYS A 93 -21.99 -3.63 -0.28
N PRO A 94 -21.06 -4.49 0.19
CA PRO A 94 -21.35 -5.91 0.32
C PRO A 94 -22.33 -6.19 1.45
N SER A 95 -23.06 -7.29 1.33
CA SER A 95 -24.01 -7.80 2.32
C SER A 95 -23.67 -9.23 2.69
N ASN A 96 -24.16 -9.69 3.86
CA ASN A 96 -23.89 -11.05 4.34
C ASN A 96 -24.51 -12.15 3.44
N LYS A 97 -25.29 -11.78 2.43
CA LYS A 97 -25.86 -12.69 1.42
C LYS A 97 -24.97 -12.82 0.19
N ASP A 98 -24.03 -11.91 0.00
CA ASP A 98 -23.08 -11.96 -1.10
C ASP A 98 -22.01 -13.00 -0.80
N THR A 99 -21.73 -13.85 -1.79
CA THR A 99 -20.61 -14.79 -1.74
C THR A 99 -19.50 -14.19 -2.60
N LEU A 100 -18.36 -13.90 -1.99
CA LEU A 100 -17.20 -13.36 -2.68
C LEU A 100 -16.26 -14.50 -3.02
N ASP A 101 -15.83 -14.54 -4.28
CA ASP A 101 -14.80 -15.47 -4.77
C ASP A 101 -14.10 -14.81 -5.97
N ILE A 102 -13.34 -13.75 -5.71
CA ILE A 102 -12.79 -12.88 -6.77
C ILE A 102 -11.26 -12.86 -6.70
N PRO A 103 -10.55 -13.51 -7.65
CA PRO A 103 -9.09 -13.46 -7.71
C PRO A 103 -8.58 -12.05 -8.04
N LEU A 104 -7.86 -11.45 -7.09
CA LEU A 104 -7.30 -10.10 -7.21
C LEU A 104 -5.84 -10.11 -7.69
N VAL A 105 -5.06 -11.06 -7.21
CA VAL A 105 -3.66 -11.25 -7.59
C VAL A 105 -3.46 -12.68 -8.05
N SER A 106 -2.72 -12.87 -9.14
CA SER A 106 -2.25 -14.17 -9.62
C SER A 106 -0.74 -14.12 -9.81
N ALA A 107 -0.03 -15.11 -9.27
CA ALA A 107 1.43 -15.20 -9.29
C ALA A 107 1.91 -16.65 -9.46
N PRO A 108 3.21 -16.89 -9.70
CA PRO A 108 3.77 -18.24 -9.71
C PRO A 108 3.53 -18.97 -8.39
N GLU A 109 3.32 -20.29 -8.43
CA GLU A 109 2.95 -21.09 -7.26
C GLU A 109 3.97 -21.01 -6.10
N ALA A 110 5.24 -20.82 -6.42
CA ALA A 110 6.34 -20.72 -5.46
C ALA A 110 6.41 -19.37 -4.70
N THR A 111 5.59 -18.38 -5.07
CA THR A 111 5.56 -17.06 -4.43
C THR A 111 5.22 -17.18 -2.94
N ALA A 112 5.84 -16.42 -2.04
CA ALA A 112 5.51 -16.46 -0.62
C ALA A 112 4.09 -15.94 -0.34
N ASP A 113 3.33 -16.61 0.54
CA ASP A 113 1.93 -16.26 0.85
C ASP A 113 1.79 -14.85 1.43
N ASN A 114 2.79 -14.42 2.21
CA ASN A 114 2.83 -13.13 2.89
C ASN A 114 3.38 -11.99 2.01
N LEU A 115 3.66 -12.22 0.71
CA LEU A 115 4.07 -11.16 -0.20
C LEU A 115 2.99 -10.07 -0.31
N PHE A 116 1.73 -10.48 -0.29
CA PHE A 116 0.56 -9.61 -0.27
C PHE A 116 -0.32 -9.93 0.94
N ARG A 117 -0.79 -8.87 1.62
CA ARG A 117 -1.78 -8.97 2.70
C ARG A 117 -2.96 -8.04 2.45
N ALA A 118 -4.09 -8.35 3.05
CA ALA A 118 -5.23 -7.42 3.07
C ALA A 118 -4.85 -6.11 3.79
N SER A 119 -5.33 -4.99 3.25
CA SER A 119 -5.28 -3.70 3.95
C SER A 119 -6.15 -3.73 5.20
N THR A 120 -5.65 -3.14 6.28
CA THR A 120 -6.41 -2.95 7.53
C THR A 120 -7.24 -1.67 7.52
N ARG A 121 -7.14 -0.86 6.45
CA ARG A 121 -7.82 0.42 6.27
C ARG A 121 -8.80 0.43 5.12
N VAL A 122 -9.83 1.26 5.26
CA VAL A 122 -10.91 1.43 4.27
C VAL A 122 -10.48 2.39 3.17
N VAL A 123 -10.87 2.04 1.93
CA VAL A 123 -10.96 2.96 0.80
C VAL A 123 -12.36 2.85 0.20
N GLY A 124 -12.91 3.96 -0.27
CA GLY A 124 -14.27 4.06 -0.74
C GLY A 124 -15.28 4.35 0.37
N PHE A 125 -16.56 4.18 0.04
CA PHE A 125 -17.69 4.53 0.89
C PHE A 125 -18.35 3.33 1.58
N SER A 126 -17.71 2.16 1.54
CA SER A 126 -18.33 0.90 1.97
C SER A 126 -18.19 0.62 3.47
N ASP A 127 -17.28 1.33 4.17
CA ASP A 127 -16.94 1.14 5.58
C ASP A 127 -16.53 -0.31 5.93
N VAL A 128 -15.94 -1.01 4.96
CA VAL A 128 -15.44 -2.39 5.13
C VAL A 128 -14.02 -2.52 4.63
N THR A 129 -13.28 -3.49 5.19
CA THR A 129 -11.95 -3.89 4.72
C THR A 129 -12.00 -5.30 4.13
N PRO A 130 -11.14 -5.61 3.16
CA PRO A 130 -11.16 -6.92 2.50
C PRO A 130 -10.64 -8.02 3.42
N ILE A 131 -11.17 -9.23 3.22
CA ILE A 131 -10.57 -10.48 3.70
C ILE A 131 -10.01 -11.17 2.45
N LEU A 132 -8.77 -11.65 2.55
CA LEU A 132 -8.12 -12.36 1.48
C LEU A 132 -7.72 -13.76 1.96
N SER A 133 -7.99 -14.74 1.11
CA SER A 133 -7.42 -16.08 1.22
C SER A 133 -6.41 -16.33 0.12
N VAL A 134 -5.40 -17.13 0.44
CA VAL A 134 -4.42 -17.62 -0.53
C VAL A 134 -4.83 -19.01 -0.95
N ARG A 135 -4.97 -19.23 -2.26
CA ARG A 135 -5.20 -20.56 -2.83
C ARG A 135 -4.23 -20.87 -3.95
N LYS A 136 -4.11 -22.16 -4.25
CA LYS A 136 -3.36 -22.67 -5.39
C LYS A 136 -4.35 -23.27 -6.37
N GLU A 137 -4.32 -22.78 -7.60
CA GLU A 137 -5.24 -23.20 -8.66
C GLU A 137 -4.49 -23.14 -10.00
N ASP A 138 -4.61 -24.19 -10.83
CA ASP A 138 -4.02 -24.27 -12.17
C ASP A 138 -2.52 -23.91 -12.26
N GLY A 139 -1.72 -24.35 -11.29
CA GLY A 139 -0.27 -24.09 -11.24
C GLY A 139 0.09 -22.63 -10.91
N LYS A 140 -0.87 -21.85 -10.42
CA LYS A 140 -0.68 -20.48 -9.94
C LYS A 140 -1.09 -20.36 -8.48
N LYS A 141 -0.52 -19.36 -7.80
CA LYS A 141 -0.96 -18.90 -6.50
C LYS A 141 -1.82 -17.66 -6.68
N GLU A 142 -2.98 -17.65 -6.04
CA GLU A 142 -3.92 -16.53 -6.11
C GLU A 142 -4.24 -15.98 -4.73
N TRP A 143 -4.35 -14.66 -4.65
CA TRP A 143 -4.95 -13.96 -3.52
C TRP A 143 -6.36 -13.58 -3.92
N VAL A 144 -7.33 -14.19 -3.24
CA VAL A 144 -8.73 -14.15 -3.58
C VAL A 144 -9.46 -13.32 -2.54
N LEU A 145 -10.25 -12.35 -3.01
CA LEU A 145 -11.23 -11.67 -2.19
C LEU A 145 -12.41 -12.60 -1.95
N ASP A 146 -12.48 -13.15 -0.74
CA ASP A 146 -13.48 -14.12 -0.31
C ASP A 146 -14.35 -13.63 0.86
N GLY A 147 -14.06 -12.43 1.36
CA GLY A 147 -14.85 -11.83 2.42
C GLY A 147 -14.56 -10.36 2.64
N TYR A 148 -15.27 -9.80 3.62
CA TYR A 148 -15.07 -8.45 4.11
C TYR A 148 -15.31 -8.42 5.63
N GLN A 149 -14.76 -7.41 6.29
CA GLN A 149 -15.04 -7.12 7.69
C GLN A 149 -15.45 -5.65 7.85
N VAL A 150 -16.37 -5.39 8.78
CA VAL A 150 -16.73 -4.01 9.13
C VAL A 150 -15.50 -3.31 9.70
N ALA A 151 -15.20 -2.14 9.15
CA ALA A 151 -14.02 -1.39 9.57
C ALA A 151 -14.12 -1.01 11.05
N ARG A 152 -13.02 -1.24 11.78
CA ARG A 152 -12.90 -0.71 13.13
C ARG A 152 -12.72 0.80 13.03
N ASN A 153 -13.45 1.55 13.84
CA ASN A 153 -13.25 2.99 13.99
C ASN A 153 -11.94 3.20 14.78
N ASP A 154 -10.82 3.26 14.08
CA ASP A 154 -9.45 3.35 14.61
C ASP A 154 -9.02 4.79 14.94
N GLY A 155 -9.96 5.75 14.90
CA GLY A 155 -9.71 7.15 15.22
C GLY A 155 -9.00 7.96 14.13
N GLN A 156 -8.79 7.39 12.93
CA GLN A 156 -8.00 8.00 11.84
C GLN A 156 -8.79 8.93 10.89
N GLY A 157 -10.01 9.35 11.26
CA GLY A 157 -10.87 10.23 10.45
C GLY A 157 -11.70 9.49 9.39
N LYS A 158 -12.41 10.23 8.53
CA LYS A 158 -13.32 9.64 7.52
C LYS A 158 -12.53 8.84 6.47
N ALA A 159 -13.10 7.71 6.03
CA ALA A 159 -12.52 6.87 4.97
C ALA A 159 -12.18 7.67 3.71
N ALA A 160 -11.08 7.31 3.04
CA ALA A 160 -10.69 7.93 1.78
C ALA A 160 -11.73 7.60 0.71
N ALA A 161 -12.41 8.62 0.16
CA ALA A 161 -13.50 8.43 -0.80
C ALA A 161 -13.08 7.66 -2.08
N THR A 162 -11.83 7.80 -2.49
CA THR A 162 -11.21 7.08 -3.62
C THR A 162 -9.73 6.85 -3.31
N PHE A 163 -9.02 6.08 -4.15
CA PHE A 163 -7.58 5.88 -3.96
C PHE A 163 -6.79 7.21 -4.07
N MET A 164 -7.25 8.16 -4.89
CA MET A 164 -6.63 9.49 -5.01
C MET A 164 -6.70 10.28 -3.71
N HIS A 165 -7.63 9.93 -2.81
CA HIS A 165 -7.79 10.53 -1.50
C HIS A 165 -7.08 9.74 -0.39
N ILE A 166 -6.43 8.61 -0.72
CA ILE A 166 -5.50 7.98 0.21
C ILE A 166 -4.29 8.91 0.26
N SER A 167 -4.23 9.74 1.31
CA SER A 167 -3.04 10.54 1.56
C SER A 167 -1.83 9.61 1.62
N TYR A 168 -0.70 10.04 1.08
CA TYR A 168 0.53 9.26 1.13
C TYR A 168 0.90 8.87 2.58
N ASN A 169 0.52 9.68 3.58
CA ASN A 169 0.62 9.34 5.01
C ASN A 169 -0.23 8.16 5.41
N ASN A 170 -1.49 8.08 4.99
CA ASN A 170 -2.33 6.94 5.31
C ASN A 170 -1.78 5.65 4.68
N PHE A 171 -1.23 5.75 3.46
CA PHE A 171 -0.55 4.65 2.80
C PHE A 171 0.75 4.25 3.52
N ILE A 172 1.66 5.20 3.79
CA ILE A 172 2.92 4.91 4.46
C ILE A 172 2.74 4.53 5.91
N THR A 173 1.71 4.98 6.62
CA THR A 173 1.41 4.46 7.97
C THR A 173 0.76 3.08 7.94
N GLU A 174 0.09 2.70 6.85
CA GLU A 174 -0.41 1.34 6.65
C GLU A 174 0.70 0.34 6.26
N VAL A 175 1.68 0.81 5.48
CA VAL A 175 2.67 -0.04 4.82
C VAL A 175 4.09 0.14 5.40
N ASN A 176 4.30 1.15 6.25
CA ASN A 176 5.52 1.22 7.04
C ASN A 176 5.58 -0.01 7.93
N ASN A 177 6.68 -0.73 7.76
CA ASN A 177 7.29 -1.47 8.84
C ASN A 177 8.40 -0.59 9.46
N LEU A 178 8.46 -0.58 10.79
CA LEU A 178 9.36 0.15 11.69
C LEU A 178 10.84 -0.09 11.37
N ASN A 179 11.16 -1.10 10.56
CA ASN A 179 12.52 -1.48 10.18
C ASN A 179 13.30 -0.35 9.45
N LYS A 180 12.61 0.66 8.88
CA LYS A 180 13.28 1.88 8.38
C LYS A 180 13.60 2.93 9.45
N ARG A 181 12.98 2.90 10.64
CA ARG A 181 13.41 3.73 11.79
C ARG A 181 14.72 3.21 12.38
N MET A 182 14.94 1.91 12.29
CA MET A 182 16.11 1.22 12.80
C MET A 182 17.39 1.44 11.99
N GLY A 183 17.28 1.79 10.69
CA GLY A 183 18.44 2.07 9.84
C GLY A 183 19.17 3.36 10.23
N ASP A 184 18.43 4.42 10.52
CA ASP A 184 18.97 5.74 10.91
C ASP A 184 19.37 5.79 12.40
N LEU A 185 18.80 4.90 13.24
CA LEU A 185 19.10 4.78 14.69
C LEU A 185 20.27 3.84 15.00
N ARG A 186 20.81 3.10 14.02
CA ARG A 186 21.85 2.08 14.21
C ARG A 186 23.25 2.62 14.56
N ASP A 187 23.42 3.94 14.57
CA ASP A 187 24.68 4.58 14.98
C ASP A 187 24.58 5.27 16.36
N ILE A 188 23.51 5.02 17.11
CA ILE A 188 23.32 5.59 18.45
C ILE A 188 23.42 4.46 19.48
N ASN A 189 24.56 4.35 20.16
CA ASN A 189 24.78 3.44 21.31
C ASN A 189 23.95 3.84 22.57
N GLY A 190 22.80 4.49 22.40
CA GLY A 190 21.98 5.03 23.48
C GLY A 190 20.69 4.24 23.73
N GLU A 191 20.27 4.17 24.98
CA GLU A 191 19.00 3.53 25.38
C GLU A 191 17.75 4.28 24.84
N ALA A 192 17.89 5.53 24.43
CA ALA A 192 16.80 6.36 23.91
C ALA A 192 17.23 7.08 22.63
N GLY A 193 16.30 7.18 21.67
CA GLY A 193 16.52 7.79 20.38
C GLY A 193 15.44 8.80 20.04
N THR A 194 15.82 9.85 19.31
CA THR A 194 14.88 10.70 18.58
C THR A 194 15.18 10.60 17.10
N TRP A 195 14.14 10.70 16.28
CA TRP A 195 14.28 10.63 14.84
C TRP A 195 13.34 11.63 14.17
N VAL A 196 13.76 12.13 13.02
CA VAL A 196 12.98 13.01 12.15
C VAL A 196 13.15 12.55 10.72
N ARG A 197 12.09 12.65 9.94
CA ARG A 197 12.07 12.27 8.55
C ARG A 197 11.26 13.26 7.73
N LEU A 198 11.86 13.72 6.64
CA LEU A 198 11.16 14.51 5.63
C LEU A 198 11.04 13.66 4.37
N LEU A 199 9.81 13.52 3.86
CA LEU A 199 9.54 12.94 2.55
C LEU A 199 8.81 13.98 1.70
N ASN A 200 9.26 14.14 0.47
CA ASN A 200 8.60 14.99 -0.52
C ASN A 200 8.30 14.15 -1.75
N GLY A 201 7.14 14.36 -2.34
CA GLY A 201 6.77 13.74 -3.60
C GLY A 201 5.90 14.65 -4.43
N SER A 202 5.93 14.44 -5.74
CA SER A 202 5.09 15.17 -6.68
C SER A 202 4.72 14.28 -7.85
N GLY A 203 3.49 14.42 -8.34
CA GLY A 203 2.95 13.67 -9.44
C GLY A 203 2.20 14.58 -10.42
N SER A 204 2.18 14.20 -11.69
CA SER A 204 1.36 14.85 -12.71
C SER A 204 0.62 13.84 -13.59
N ALA A 205 -0.43 14.32 -14.25
CA ALA A 205 -1.40 13.53 -15.02
C ALA A 205 -2.06 14.37 -16.13
N ASP A 206 -2.64 13.70 -17.14
CA ASP A 206 -3.50 14.35 -18.15
C ASP A 206 -4.74 15.00 -17.50
N GLY A 207 -5.27 16.06 -18.13
CA GLY A 207 -6.34 16.90 -17.56
C GLY A 207 -5.84 17.95 -16.55
N GLY A 208 -4.59 18.41 -16.75
CA GLY A 208 -3.96 19.45 -15.94
C GLY A 208 -3.71 19.07 -14.48
N PHE A 209 -3.71 17.76 -14.16
CA PHE A 209 -3.59 17.33 -12.78
C PHE A 209 -2.14 17.32 -12.29
N THR A 210 -1.91 17.92 -11.14
CA THR A 210 -0.63 17.96 -10.43
C THR A 210 -0.88 17.77 -8.94
N ASP A 211 -0.11 16.90 -8.31
CA ASP A 211 -0.04 16.77 -6.86
C ASP A 211 1.38 17.05 -6.34
N HIS A 212 1.44 17.55 -5.13
CA HIS A 212 2.65 17.68 -4.35
C HIS A 212 2.32 17.35 -2.89
N TYR A 213 3.18 16.57 -2.24
CA TYR A 213 3.08 16.37 -0.81
C TYR A 213 4.43 16.55 -0.12
N THR A 214 4.35 17.04 1.12
CA THR A 214 5.42 17.06 2.10
C THR A 214 4.93 16.32 3.34
N LEU A 215 5.69 15.31 3.75
CA LEU A 215 5.48 14.54 4.96
C LEU A 215 6.66 14.76 5.90
N LEU A 216 6.38 15.40 7.04
CA LEU A 216 7.28 15.44 8.17
C LEU A 216 6.85 14.39 9.19
N GLN A 217 7.74 13.47 9.53
CA GLN A 217 7.55 12.52 10.62
C GLN A 217 8.61 12.77 11.68
N MET A 218 8.24 12.62 12.94
CA MET A 218 9.18 12.68 14.05
C MET A 218 8.75 11.73 15.13
N GLY A 219 9.70 11.23 15.91
CA GLY A 219 9.39 10.37 17.04
C GLY A 219 10.53 10.27 18.02
N ALA A 220 10.19 9.69 19.16
CA ALA A 220 11.11 9.36 20.22
C ALA A 220 10.80 7.96 20.72
N ASP A 221 11.83 7.14 20.90
CA ASP A 221 11.71 5.79 21.43
C ASP A 221 12.77 5.48 22.47
N ARG A 222 12.50 4.38 23.18
CA ARG A 222 13.44 3.71 24.06
C ARG A 222 13.67 2.29 23.58
N LYS A 223 14.94 1.89 23.53
CA LYS A 223 15.40 0.52 23.28
C LYS A 223 15.36 -0.27 24.59
N HIS A 224 14.86 -1.50 24.51
CA HIS A 224 14.88 -2.49 25.57
C HIS A 224 15.55 -3.76 25.03
N GLU A 225 16.69 -4.14 25.60
CA GLU A 225 17.39 -5.36 25.20
C GLU A 225 16.75 -6.58 25.87
N LEU A 226 16.10 -7.43 25.08
CA LEU A 226 15.40 -8.64 25.50
C LEU A 226 16.10 -9.87 24.93
N GLY A 227 17.29 -10.15 25.45
CA GLY A 227 18.08 -11.35 25.12
C GLY A 227 18.45 -11.43 23.63
N SER A 228 17.64 -12.15 22.86
CA SER A 228 17.79 -12.32 21.40
C SER A 228 17.08 -11.26 20.56
N MET A 229 16.42 -10.29 21.19
CA MET A 229 15.62 -9.26 20.52
C MET A 229 15.87 -7.89 21.14
N ASP A 230 15.95 -6.86 20.30
CA ASP A 230 15.87 -5.47 20.72
C ASP A 230 14.43 -4.97 20.50
N LEU A 231 13.76 -4.52 21.56
CA LEU A 231 12.41 -3.95 21.51
C LEU A 231 12.48 -2.42 21.59
N PHE A 232 11.82 -1.75 20.67
CA PHE A 232 11.73 -0.29 20.62
C PHE A 232 10.31 0.13 20.89
N THR A 233 10.10 0.88 21.97
CA THR A 233 8.79 1.45 22.30
C THR A 233 8.86 2.96 22.24
N GLY A 234 7.93 3.60 21.55
CA GLY A 234 8.01 5.03 21.36
C GLY A 234 6.70 5.71 21.02
N VAL A 235 6.81 7.03 20.86
CA VAL A 235 5.77 7.93 20.39
C VAL A 235 6.21 8.56 19.08
N MET A 236 5.24 8.86 18.23
CA MET A 236 5.48 9.55 16.98
C MET A 236 4.41 10.59 16.69
N ALA A 237 4.79 11.58 15.91
CA ALA A 237 3.91 12.58 15.32
C ALA A 237 4.23 12.73 13.83
N THR A 238 3.22 13.05 13.05
CA THR A 238 3.34 13.27 11.61
C THR A 238 2.57 14.51 11.19
N TYR A 239 3.12 15.20 10.20
CA TYR A 239 2.49 16.34 9.54
C TYR A 239 2.51 16.17 8.02
N THR A 240 1.29 16.10 7.50
CA THR A 240 0.78 16.20 6.13
C THR A 240 0.64 17.60 5.56
N ASP A 241 1.40 18.04 4.56
CA ASP A 241 0.90 19.06 3.63
C ASP A 241 0.78 18.48 2.23
N THR A 242 -0.41 18.57 1.63
CA THR A 242 -0.68 18.07 0.27
C THR A 242 -1.45 19.09 -0.52
N ASP A 243 -0.92 19.44 -1.68
CA ASP A 243 -1.56 20.28 -2.68
C ASP A 243 -1.87 19.43 -3.90
N ALA A 244 -3.13 19.38 -4.32
CA ALA A 244 -3.55 18.70 -5.54
C ALA A 244 -4.44 19.62 -6.39
N SER A 245 -4.19 19.67 -7.69
CA SER A 245 -4.97 20.44 -8.67
C SER A 245 -5.22 19.63 -9.93
N ALA A 246 -6.27 19.98 -10.67
CA ALA A 246 -6.72 19.50 -11.99
C ALA A 246 -7.46 20.63 -12.72
N ASP A 247 -7.73 20.48 -14.03
CA ASP A 247 -8.40 21.49 -14.86
C ASP A 247 -9.75 21.99 -14.29
N LEU A 248 -10.44 21.18 -13.48
CA LEU A 248 -11.75 21.49 -12.88
C LEU A 248 -11.75 21.47 -11.35
N TYR A 249 -10.59 21.28 -10.69
CA TYR A 249 -10.53 21.11 -9.23
C TYR A 249 -9.19 21.55 -8.64
N SER A 250 -9.21 22.13 -7.45
CA SER A 250 -8.02 22.23 -6.61
C SER A 250 -8.37 21.99 -5.15
N GLY A 251 -7.46 21.33 -4.44
CA GLY A 251 -7.64 20.90 -3.06
C GLY A 251 -6.31 20.91 -2.32
N LYS A 252 -6.29 21.60 -1.18
CA LYS A 252 -5.18 21.57 -0.22
C LYS A 252 -5.63 20.78 1.00
N THR A 253 -4.87 19.77 1.39
CA THR A 253 -5.17 18.94 2.56
C THR A 253 -3.99 18.98 3.51
N LYS A 254 -4.27 19.39 4.75
CA LYS A 254 -3.33 19.31 5.86
C LYS A 254 -3.78 18.24 6.83
N SER A 255 -2.87 17.38 7.25
CA SER A 255 -3.17 16.26 8.14
C SER A 255 -2.15 16.19 9.25
N TRP A 256 -2.61 15.87 10.45
CA TRP A 256 -1.77 15.61 11.61
C TRP A 256 -2.08 14.21 12.11
N GLY A 257 -1.05 13.45 12.43
CA GLY A 257 -1.17 12.11 12.98
C GLY A 257 -0.25 11.95 14.19
N GLY A 258 -0.62 11.06 15.09
CA GLY A 258 0.22 10.71 16.23
C GLY A 258 -0.14 9.32 16.74
N GLY A 259 0.81 8.65 17.39
CA GLY A 259 0.58 7.30 17.88
C GLY A 259 1.74 6.76 18.71
N PHE A 260 1.45 5.65 19.39
CA PHE A 260 2.43 4.83 20.07
C PHE A 260 2.85 3.68 19.15
N TYR A 261 4.04 3.16 19.36
CA TYR A 261 4.52 1.99 18.63
C TYR A 261 5.38 1.07 19.49
N ALA A 262 5.48 -0.19 19.07
CA ALA A 262 6.35 -1.19 19.67
C ALA A 262 6.91 -2.11 18.58
N SER A 263 8.21 -2.04 18.27
CA SER A 263 8.85 -2.95 17.30
C SER A 263 9.91 -3.83 17.93
N GLY A 264 9.92 -5.10 17.56
CA GLY A 264 10.99 -6.03 17.91
C GLY A 264 11.90 -6.33 16.73
N LEU A 265 13.22 -6.29 16.94
CA LEU A 265 14.22 -6.78 15.99
C LEU A 265 15.01 -7.94 16.62
N PHE A 266 14.91 -9.12 16.03
CA PHE A 266 15.68 -10.28 16.44
C PHE A 266 17.10 -10.25 15.85
N ARG A 267 18.06 -10.87 16.54
CA ARG A 267 19.44 -11.04 16.03
C ARG A 267 19.53 -11.80 14.70
N SER A 268 18.51 -12.60 14.39
CA SER A 268 18.37 -13.31 13.10
C SER A 268 18.00 -12.38 11.94
N GLY A 269 17.69 -11.11 12.21
CA GLY A 269 17.16 -10.16 11.23
C GLY A 269 15.64 -10.21 11.06
N ALA A 270 14.95 -11.18 11.68
CA ALA A 270 13.50 -11.18 11.77
C ALA A 270 13.01 -9.99 12.61
N TYR A 271 11.82 -9.47 12.33
CA TYR A 271 11.25 -8.34 13.05
C TYR A 271 9.72 -8.41 13.12
N PHE A 272 9.15 -7.64 14.04
CA PHE A 272 7.73 -7.26 14.04
C PHE A 272 7.60 -5.77 14.36
N ASP A 273 6.49 -5.19 13.93
CA ASP A 273 6.06 -3.81 14.14
C ASP A 273 4.56 -3.83 14.50
#